data_AF-A0A953FDH2-F1
#
_entry.id   AF-A0A953FDH2-F1
#
_cell.length_a   1.000
_cell.length_b   1.000
_cell.length_c   1.000
_cell.angle_alpha   90.00
_cell.angle_beta   90.00
_cell.angle_gamma   90.00
#
_symmetry.space_group_name_H-M   'P 1'
#
loop_
_entity.id
_entity.type
_entity.pdbx_description
1 polymer ?
#
loop_
_entity_poly.entity_id
_entity_poly.type
_entity_poly.pdbx_seq_one_letter_code
_entity_poly.pdbx_strand_id
1 'polypeptide(L)'
;MNTREPVSKLFNADGSFRVKRIGLNHFALSEIYHTLVTQSWTRFFFVVSLTYVLIALLFTTAYWVVDPRNMVGLIGENKAVTFFELFLYSAQTLSTVGSAGVAPVGIPNNLIATAESMTALLCMAVITGLLYVRFSRPGANIVYSKNLLVSPYKQGEALMIRIANAKKNELDEVAAVVTLIRYDPKTRKRIFNELTLERDKIPFIPLSWTIVHPIDPESPFRHIGLDEEKDEWAIYVRTSGIDSITGQPVFSGHAYTSKDLVRNARFRAFHELNEREETLIYLARINDYEELTPVQKA
;
A
#
# COMPACT_ATOMS: atom_id res chain seq x y z
N MET A 1 -16.83 -13.80 -22.50
CA MET A 1 -16.58 -13.80 -21.05
C MET A 1 -17.94 -13.69 -20.36
N ASN A 2 -18.39 -14.74 -19.68
CA ASN A 2 -19.77 -14.84 -19.16
C ASN A 2 -19.87 -13.94 -17.91
N THR A 3 -20.27 -12.67 -18.08
CA THR A 3 -20.24 -11.58 -17.06
C THR A 3 -21.32 -11.70 -16.00
N ARG A 4 -21.82 -12.90 -15.73
CA ARG A 4 -22.93 -13.15 -14.80
C ARG A 4 -22.47 -13.32 -13.34
N GLU A 5 -21.18 -13.09 -13.08
CA GLU A 5 -20.69 -13.18 -11.71
C GLU A 5 -21.19 -11.99 -10.88
N PRO A 6 -21.72 -12.27 -9.68
CA PRO A 6 -22.21 -11.26 -8.77
C PRO A 6 -21.17 -10.15 -8.54
N VAL A 7 -21.58 -8.89 -8.53
CA VAL A 7 -20.71 -7.72 -8.31
C VAL A 7 -19.98 -7.85 -6.97
N SER A 8 -20.64 -8.46 -5.98
CA SER A 8 -20.05 -8.75 -4.67
C SER A 8 -18.79 -9.64 -4.72
N LYS A 9 -18.63 -10.51 -5.73
CA LYS A 9 -17.42 -11.35 -5.89
C LYS A 9 -16.19 -10.60 -6.39
N LEU A 10 -16.34 -9.34 -6.81
CA LEU A 10 -15.20 -8.50 -7.22
C LEU A 10 -14.36 -8.03 -6.04
N PHE A 11 -14.91 -8.09 -4.84
CA PHE A 11 -14.28 -7.58 -3.64
C PHE A 11 -14.03 -8.71 -2.65
N ASN A 12 -12.96 -8.57 -1.88
CA ASN A 12 -12.70 -9.37 -0.69
C ASN A 12 -13.51 -8.81 0.49
N ALA A 13 -13.59 -9.55 1.60
CA ALA A 13 -14.31 -9.11 2.79
C ALA A 13 -13.73 -7.84 3.46
N ASP A 14 -12.50 -7.46 3.11
CA ASP A 14 -11.83 -6.24 3.57
C ASP A 14 -12.05 -5.04 2.63
N GLY A 15 -12.85 -5.20 1.57
CA GLY A 15 -13.14 -4.18 0.56
C GLY A 15 -12.06 -4.04 -0.53
N SER A 16 -11.01 -4.86 -0.51
CA SER A 16 -9.99 -4.87 -1.57
C SER A 16 -10.45 -5.64 -2.82
N PHE A 17 -9.89 -5.33 -3.99
CA PHE A 17 -10.25 -6.00 -5.23
C PHE A 17 -9.76 -7.46 -5.26
N ARG A 18 -10.69 -8.39 -5.51
CA ARG A 18 -10.42 -9.81 -5.77
C ARG A 18 -10.09 -10.05 -7.25
N VAL A 19 -8.98 -9.47 -7.71
CA VAL A 19 -8.54 -9.58 -9.11
C VAL A 19 -7.16 -10.20 -9.20
N LYS A 20 -7.06 -11.34 -9.90
CA LYS A 20 -5.77 -11.94 -10.27
C LYS A 20 -5.39 -11.46 -11.68
N ARG A 21 -4.32 -10.68 -11.79
CA ARG A 21 -3.75 -10.28 -13.09
C ARG A 21 -2.91 -11.44 -13.62
N ILE A 22 -3.21 -11.91 -14.83
CA ILE A 22 -2.47 -12.98 -15.52
C ILE A 22 -1.85 -12.43 -16.81
N GLY A 23 -0.67 -12.92 -17.18
CA GLY A 23 0.01 -12.54 -18.43
C GLY A 23 1.06 -11.44 -18.34
N LEU A 24 1.49 -11.04 -17.14
CA LEU A 24 2.58 -10.07 -16.97
C LEU A 24 3.94 -10.77 -17.08
N ASN A 25 4.88 -10.14 -17.79
CA ASN A 25 6.27 -10.59 -17.85
C ASN A 25 6.98 -10.24 -16.54
N HIS A 26 7.28 -11.26 -15.73
CA HIS A 26 7.85 -11.09 -14.39
C HIS A 26 9.31 -10.58 -14.42
N PHE A 27 9.98 -10.64 -15.57
CA PHE A 27 11.35 -10.16 -15.76
C PHE A 27 11.43 -8.72 -16.30
N ALA A 28 10.30 -8.04 -16.48
CA ALA A 28 10.32 -6.62 -16.84
C ALA A 28 10.97 -5.81 -15.70
N LEU A 29 11.89 -4.90 -16.03
CA LEU A 29 12.56 -4.03 -15.06
C LEU A 29 11.57 -3.26 -14.17
N SER A 30 10.41 -2.89 -14.72
CA SER A 30 9.31 -2.26 -13.97
C SER A 30 8.75 -3.15 -12.87
N GLU A 31 8.62 -4.46 -13.12
CA GLU A 31 8.12 -5.44 -12.15
C GLU A 31 9.16 -5.73 -11.07
N ILE A 32 10.44 -5.80 -11.43
CA ILE A 32 11.54 -5.94 -10.47
C ILE A 32 11.59 -4.73 -9.54
N TYR A 33 11.56 -3.52 -10.09
CA TYR A 33 11.53 -2.28 -9.30
C TYR A 33 10.31 -2.24 -8.37
N HIS A 34 9.11 -2.51 -8.90
CA HIS A 34 7.88 -2.54 -8.12
C HIS A 34 7.97 -3.59 -6.98
N THR A 35 8.47 -4.79 -7.27
CA THR A 35 8.64 -5.86 -6.28
C THR A 35 9.62 -5.45 -5.18
N LEU A 36 10.77 -4.88 -5.55
CA LEU A 36 11.80 -4.45 -4.60
C LEU A 36 11.29 -3.36 -3.65
N VAL A 37 10.44 -2.46 -4.12
CA VAL A 37 9.88 -1.35 -3.33
C VAL A 37 8.65 -1.78 -2.50
N THR A 38 7.88 -2.78 -2.94
CA THR A 38 6.61 -3.17 -2.29
C THR A 38 6.71 -4.35 -1.33
N GLN A 39 7.76 -5.16 -1.41
CA GLN A 39 7.95 -6.31 -0.51
C GLN A 39 8.10 -5.91 0.96
N SER A 40 7.89 -6.86 1.88
CA SER A 40 8.16 -6.69 3.31
C SER A 40 9.62 -6.38 3.60
N TRP A 41 9.91 -5.63 4.67
CA TRP A 41 11.27 -5.24 5.07
C TRP A 41 12.23 -6.41 5.24
N THR A 42 11.80 -7.52 5.85
CA THR A 42 12.62 -8.73 6.02
C THR A 42 13.08 -9.33 4.70
N ARG A 43 12.15 -9.51 3.75
CA ARG A 43 12.46 -9.98 2.39
C ARG A 43 13.39 -9.01 1.65
N PHE A 44 13.17 -7.69 1.79
CA PHE A 44 14.04 -6.68 1.20
C PHE A 44 15.49 -6.83 1.67
N PHE A 45 15.71 -6.84 3.00
CA PHE A 45 17.06 -6.99 3.53
C PHE A 45 17.67 -8.33 3.16
N PHE A 46 16.90 -9.41 3.15
CA PHE A 46 17.37 -10.72 2.69
C PHE A 46 17.84 -10.68 1.22
N VAL A 47 17.06 -10.10 0.32
CA VAL A 47 17.43 -9.98 -1.11
C VAL A 47 18.68 -9.11 -1.28
N VAL A 48 18.80 -7.99 -0.55
CA VAL A 48 19.99 -7.13 -0.58
C VAL A 48 21.22 -7.88 -0.08
N SER A 49 21.12 -8.56 1.06
CA SER A 49 22.21 -9.37 1.63
C SER A 49 22.61 -10.52 0.70
N LEU A 50 21.64 -11.22 0.11
CA LEU A 50 21.90 -12.30 -0.84
C LEU A 50 22.62 -11.76 -2.09
N THR A 51 22.16 -10.64 -2.63
CA THR A 51 22.80 -9.98 -3.79
C THR A 51 24.23 -9.57 -3.46
N TYR A 52 24.48 -9.02 -2.28
CA TYR A 52 25.82 -8.68 -1.80
C TYR A 52 26.74 -9.92 -1.77
N VAL A 53 26.28 -11.04 -1.19
CA VAL A 53 27.05 -12.29 -1.14
C VAL A 53 27.32 -12.84 -2.54
N LEU A 54 26.35 -12.77 -3.45
CA LEU A 54 26.52 -13.25 -4.83
C LEU A 54 27.53 -12.41 -5.62
N ILE A 55 27.51 -11.09 -5.46
CA ILE A 55 28.50 -10.20 -6.09
C ILE A 55 29.89 -10.47 -5.50
N ALA A 56 29.99 -10.64 -4.17
CA ALA A 56 31.26 -10.99 -3.53
C ALA A 56 31.81 -12.32 -4.05
N LEU A 57 30.95 -13.34 -4.17
CA LEU A 57 31.34 -14.63 -4.75
C LEU A 57 31.78 -14.49 -6.21
N LEU A 58 31.10 -13.66 -7.02
CA LEU A 58 31.49 -13.40 -8.41
C LEU A 58 32.93 -12.83 -8.49
N PHE A 59 33.26 -11.80 -7.71
CA PHE A 59 34.60 -11.24 -7.70
C PHE A 59 35.64 -12.21 -7.12
N THR A 60 35.27 -12.96 -6.07
CA THR A 60 36.10 -14.05 -5.54
C THR A 60 36.48 -15.04 -6.63
N THR A 61 35.51 -15.47 -7.44
CA THR A 61 35.78 -16.38 -8.57
C THR A 61 36.64 -15.73 -9.65
N ALA A 62 36.50 -14.42 -9.89
CA ALA A 62 37.35 -13.69 -10.83
C ALA A 62 38.82 -13.66 -10.36
N TYR A 63 39.06 -13.36 -9.08
CA TYR A 63 40.40 -13.44 -8.48
C TYR A 63 40.98 -14.85 -8.54
N TRP A 64 40.14 -15.86 -8.29
CA TRP A 64 40.53 -17.26 -8.35
C TRP A 64 40.98 -17.70 -9.75
N VAL A 65 40.30 -17.22 -10.80
CA VAL A 65 40.60 -17.60 -12.20
C VAL A 65 41.87 -16.94 -12.72
N VAL A 66 42.14 -15.68 -12.36
CA VAL A 66 43.32 -14.95 -12.87
C VAL A 66 44.61 -15.51 -12.29
N ASP A 67 44.79 -15.39 -10.97
CA ASP A 67 45.76 -16.15 -10.17
C ASP A 67 45.64 -15.66 -8.71
N PRO A 68 45.26 -16.51 -7.75
CA PRO A 68 45.22 -16.13 -6.34
C PRO A 68 46.62 -15.82 -5.77
N ARG A 69 47.71 -16.29 -6.39
CA ARG A 69 49.10 -16.01 -5.96
C ARG A 69 49.50 -14.54 -6.12
N ASN A 70 48.78 -13.79 -6.95
CA ASN A 70 48.97 -12.36 -7.14
C ASN A 70 48.22 -11.52 -6.09
N MET A 71 47.83 -12.12 -4.97
CA MET A 71 47.28 -11.42 -3.80
C MET A 71 48.26 -11.58 -2.64
N VAL A 72 48.77 -10.47 -2.12
CA VAL A 72 49.69 -10.47 -0.97
C VAL A 72 48.87 -10.47 0.32
N GLY A 73 49.38 -11.17 1.34
CA GLY A 73 48.76 -11.24 2.67
C GLY A 73 47.79 -12.40 2.87
N LEU A 74 47.67 -13.31 1.89
CA LEU A 74 46.97 -14.59 2.06
C LEU A 74 47.81 -15.53 2.94
N ILE A 75 47.19 -16.12 3.95
CA ILE A 75 47.84 -17.02 4.93
C ILE A 75 47.32 -18.47 4.76
N GLY A 76 46.24 -18.65 3.99
CA GLY A 76 45.59 -19.94 3.83
C GLY A 76 46.52 -21.06 3.34
N GLU A 77 46.65 -22.10 4.16
CA GLU A 77 47.49 -23.28 3.88
C GLU A 77 46.86 -24.21 2.84
N ASN A 78 45.54 -24.17 2.69
CA ASN A 78 44.76 -25.04 1.80
C ASN A 78 43.88 -24.23 0.85
N LYS A 79 43.61 -24.79 -0.35
CA LYS A 79 42.80 -24.15 -1.41
C LYS A 79 41.45 -23.59 -0.93
N ALA A 80 40.76 -24.30 -0.03
CA ALA A 80 39.48 -23.86 0.51
C ALA A 80 39.62 -22.63 1.43
N VAL A 81 40.69 -22.59 2.24
CA VAL A 81 40.97 -21.45 3.12
C VAL A 81 41.34 -20.23 2.28
N THR A 82 42.20 -20.39 1.28
CA THR A 82 42.56 -19.33 0.34
C THR A 82 41.34 -18.76 -0.39
N PHE A 83 40.41 -19.61 -0.85
CA PHE A 83 39.17 -19.15 -1.48
C PHE A 83 38.30 -18.32 -0.51
N PHE A 84 38.20 -18.78 0.74
CA PHE A 84 37.45 -18.05 1.76
C PHE A 84 38.10 -16.72 2.14
N GLU A 85 39.43 -16.64 2.21
CA GLU A 85 40.16 -15.38 2.41
C GLU A 85 39.91 -14.39 1.25
N LEU A 86 39.89 -14.86 0.01
CA LEU A 86 39.53 -14.04 -1.15
C LEU A 86 38.07 -13.56 -1.10
N PHE A 87 37.17 -14.41 -0.60
CA PHE A 87 35.78 -14.02 -0.35
C PHE A 87 35.68 -12.93 0.71
N LEU A 88 36.42 -13.05 1.81
CA LEU A 88 36.47 -12.01 2.83
C LEU A 88 37.09 -10.70 2.32
N TYR A 89 38.14 -10.78 1.50
CA TYR A 89 38.72 -9.62 0.81
C TYR A 89 37.68 -8.92 -0.06
N SER A 90 36.97 -9.67 -0.91
CA SER A 90 35.92 -9.15 -1.79
C SER A 90 34.77 -8.54 -1.00
N ALA A 91 34.30 -9.23 0.05
CA ALA A 91 33.27 -8.75 0.95
C ALA A 91 33.65 -7.40 1.61
N GLN A 92 34.88 -7.27 2.12
CA GLN A 92 35.39 -6.03 2.73
C GLN A 92 35.55 -4.89 1.71
N THR A 93 35.90 -5.24 0.48
CA THR A 93 36.05 -4.27 -0.63
C THR A 93 34.68 -3.75 -1.05
N LEU A 94 33.69 -4.63 -1.21
CA LEU A 94 32.30 -4.26 -1.50
C LEU A 94 31.64 -3.47 -0.37
N SER A 95 32.03 -3.69 0.89
CA SER A 95 31.55 -2.90 2.03
C SER A 95 32.29 -1.58 2.20
N THR A 96 33.24 -1.24 1.31
CA THR A 96 34.10 -0.04 1.36
C THR A 96 34.98 0.08 2.60
N VAL A 97 35.05 -0.98 3.42
CA VAL A 97 35.95 -1.05 4.59
C VAL A 97 37.39 -1.15 4.10
N GLY A 98 37.59 -1.90 3.01
CA GLY A 98 38.90 -2.21 2.44
C GLY A 98 39.63 -3.24 3.29
N SER A 99 40.37 -4.14 2.63
CA SER A 99 41.18 -5.11 3.36
C SER A 99 42.56 -4.51 3.63
N ALA A 100 42.88 -4.28 4.91
CA ALA A 100 44.21 -3.80 5.31
C ALA A 100 45.27 -4.92 5.27
N GLY A 101 44.84 -6.18 5.34
CA GLY A 101 45.74 -7.33 5.39
C GLY A 101 46.01 -7.99 4.03
N VAL A 102 45.07 -7.90 3.09
CA VAL A 102 45.17 -8.54 1.76
C VAL A 102 45.11 -7.50 0.66
N ALA A 103 46.03 -7.55 -0.30
CA ALA A 103 46.09 -6.59 -1.40
C ALA A 103 46.42 -7.24 -2.76
N PRO A 104 45.79 -6.78 -3.85
CA PRO A 104 46.07 -7.26 -5.20
C PRO A 104 47.40 -6.71 -5.72
N VAL A 105 48.18 -7.57 -6.37
CA VAL A 105 49.46 -7.23 -7.00
C VAL A 105 49.39 -7.48 -8.50
N GLY A 106 50.06 -6.60 -9.26
CA GLY A 106 50.08 -6.67 -10.72
C GLY A 106 48.82 -6.11 -11.38
N ILE A 107 48.93 -5.83 -12.67
CA ILE A 107 47.88 -5.17 -13.46
C ILE A 107 46.56 -5.97 -13.48
N PRO A 108 46.55 -7.31 -13.71
CA PRO A 108 45.30 -8.06 -13.83
C PRO A 108 44.41 -8.01 -12.56
N ASN A 109 44.98 -8.26 -11.38
CA ASN A 109 44.22 -8.26 -10.13
C ASN A 109 43.80 -6.84 -9.72
N ASN A 110 44.64 -5.82 -9.98
CA ASN A 110 44.28 -4.43 -9.71
C ASN A 110 43.14 -3.93 -10.62
N LEU A 111 43.05 -4.40 -11.87
CA LEU A 111 41.91 -4.10 -12.74
C LEU A 111 40.61 -4.71 -12.19
N ILE A 112 40.65 -5.95 -11.68
CA ILE A 112 39.50 -6.58 -11.04
C ILE A 112 39.09 -5.79 -9.78
N ALA A 113 40.06 -5.44 -8.91
CA ALA A 113 39.78 -4.66 -7.70
C ALA A 113 39.22 -3.27 -8.00
N THR A 114 39.67 -2.64 -9.08
CA THR A 114 39.11 -1.36 -9.56
C THR A 114 37.66 -1.52 -10.03
N ALA A 115 37.38 -2.56 -10.82
CA ALA A 115 36.02 -2.88 -11.28
C ALA A 115 35.09 -3.25 -10.11
N GLU A 116 35.61 -3.97 -9.12
CA GLU A 116 34.90 -4.32 -7.88
C GLU A 116 34.53 -3.07 -7.09
N SER A 117 35.50 -2.17 -6.90
CA SER A 117 35.29 -0.91 -6.18
C SER A 117 34.25 -0.02 -6.89
N MET A 118 34.28 0.04 -8.22
CA MET A 118 33.26 0.76 -9.00
C MET A 118 31.87 0.11 -8.86
N THR A 119 31.82 -1.22 -8.86
CA THR A 119 30.57 -1.97 -8.64
C THR A 119 30.01 -1.71 -7.24
N ALA A 120 30.86 -1.71 -6.21
CA ALA A 120 30.49 -1.38 -4.84
C ALA A 120 29.81 -0.01 -4.74
N LEU A 121 30.41 1.01 -5.36
CA LEU A 121 29.89 2.37 -5.38
C LEU A 121 28.50 2.45 -6.03
N LEU A 122 28.32 1.80 -7.18
CA LEU A 122 27.04 1.75 -7.89
C LEU A 122 25.97 0.99 -7.09
N CYS A 123 26.33 -0.16 -6.50
CA CYS A 123 25.42 -0.93 -5.65
C CYS A 123 24.97 -0.12 -4.43
N MET A 124 25.89 0.58 -3.76
CA MET A 124 25.55 1.44 -2.62
C MET A 124 24.60 2.57 -3.02
N ALA A 125 24.83 3.21 -4.17
CA ALA A 125 23.94 4.25 -4.69
C ALA A 125 22.53 3.71 -4.97
N VAL A 126 22.41 2.53 -5.61
CA VAL A 126 21.13 1.89 -5.90
C VAL A 126 20.40 1.48 -4.61
N ILE A 127 21.08 0.83 -3.67
CA ILE A 127 20.49 0.41 -2.38
C ILE A 127 19.99 1.62 -1.60
N THR A 128 20.78 2.69 -1.55
CA THR A 128 20.41 3.93 -0.86
C THR A 128 19.18 4.56 -1.52
N GLY A 129 19.12 4.63 -2.85
CA GLY A 129 17.94 5.12 -3.57
C GLY A 129 16.69 4.26 -3.31
N LEU A 130 16.83 2.93 -3.30
CA LEU A 130 15.73 2.02 -2.98
C LEU A 130 15.24 2.19 -1.53
N LEU A 131 16.15 2.34 -0.57
CA LEU A 131 15.81 2.61 0.83
C LEU A 131 15.04 3.92 0.95
N TYR A 132 15.52 4.99 0.34
CA TYR A 132 14.83 6.29 0.34
C TYR A 132 13.41 6.15 -0.22
N VAL A 133 13.23 5.56 -1.40
CA VAL A 133 11.90 5.36 -1.99
C VAL A 133 10.98 4.53 -1.07
N ARG A 134 11.52 3.48 -0.43
CA ARG A 134 10.73 2.64 0.49
C ARG A 134 10.31 3.38 1.76
N PHE A 135 11.19 4.22 2.33
CA PHE A 135 10.88 5.04 3.50
C PHE A 135 9.96 6.22 3.18
N SER A 136 10.18 6.85 2.03
CA SER A 136 9.42 8.02 1.59
C SER A 136 8.02 7.66 1.09
N ARG A 137 7.69 6.37 0.90
CA ARG A 137 6.37 5.97 0.42
C ARG A 137 5.32 6.22 1.51
N PRO A 138 4.41 7.18 1.33
CA PRO A 138 3.41 7.47 2.33
C PRO A 138 2.33 6.39 2.26
N GLY A 139 1.97 5.84 3.42
CA GLY A 139 0.78 5.00 3.55
C GLY A 139 -0.39 5.83 4.08
N ALA A 140 -1.50 5.92 3.35
CA ALA A 140 -2.76 6.36 3.96
C ALA A 140 -3.26 5.24 4.87
N ASN A 141 -3.31 5.48 6.18
CA ASN A 141 -4.01 4.59 7.11
C ASN A 141 -5.38 5.19 7.41
N ILE A 142 -6.22 5.26 6.37
CA ILE A 142 -7.61 5.73 6.49
C ILE A 142 -8.45 4.52 6.85
N VAL A 143 -9.13 4.58 7.99
CA VAL A 143 -10.05 3.55 8.46
C VAL A 143 -11.45 3.94 8.00
N TYR A 144 -12.14 2.99 7.39
CA TYR A 144 -13.53 3.12 6.96
C TYR A 144 -14.45 2.40 7.94
N SER A 145 -15.68 2.87 8.07
CA SER A 145 -16.75 2.10 8.71
C SER A 145 -16.95 0.78 7.97
N LYS A 146 -17.28 -0.30 8.67
CA LYS A 146 -17.61 -1.59 8.06
C LYS A 146 -18.97 -1.54 7.36
N ASN A 147 -19.89 -0.75 7.91
CA ASN A 147 -21.24 -0.62 7.41
C ASN A 147 -21.45 0.70 6.69
N LEU A 148 -22.38 0.64 5.75
CA LEU A 148 -22.91 1.76 4.99
C LEU A 148 -24.28 2.09 5.59
N LEU A 149 -24.48 3.30 6.12
CA LEU A 149 -25.75 3.62 6.76
C LEU A 149 -26.67 4.39 5.82
N VAL A 150 -27.97 4.09 5.86
CA VAL A 150 -29.01 4.97 5.32
C VAL A 150 -29.71 5.63 6.49
N SER A 151 -29.59 6.94 6.58
CA SER A 151 -30.12 7.72 7.69
C SER A 151 -31.05 8.84 7.18
N PRO A 152 -32.03 9.27 7.98
CA PRO A 152 -32.78 10.48 7.71
C PRO A 152 -31.85 11.68 7.53
N TYR A 153 -32.02 12.44 6.45
CA TYR A 153 -31.19 13.58 6.11
C TYR A 153 -32.02 14.66 5.40
N LYS A 154 -32.07 15.85 6.00
CA LYS A 154 -32.95 16.95 5.57
C LYS A 154 -34.41 16.46 5.45
N GLN A 155 -35.00 16.51 4.26
CA GLN A 155 -36.36 16.07 3.98
C GLN A 155 -36.43 14.64 3.39
N GLY A 156 -35.30 13.94 3.30
CA GLY A 156 -35.21 12.62 2.69
C GLY A 156 -34.28 11.69 3.48
N GLU A 157 -33.62 10.80 2.75
CA GLU A 157 -32.62 9.88 3.27
C GLU A 157 -31.27 10.20 2.64
N ALA A 158 -30.19 9.86 3.32
CA ALA A 158 -28.85 9.92 2.75
C ALA A 158 -28.08 8.66 3.09
N LEU A 159 -27.19 8.29 2.18
CA LEU A 159 -26.19 7.29 2.37
C LEU A 159 -24.99 7.89 3.10
N MET A 160 -24.55 7.26 4.18
CA MET A 160 -23.50 7.77 5.04
C MET A 160 -22.38 6.74 5.22
N ILE A 161 -21.15 7.21 5.06
CA ILE A 161 -19.92 6.43 5.21
C ILE A 161 -19.00 7.20 6.13
N ARG A 162 -18.55 6.57 7.22
CA ARG A 162 -17.62 7.23 8.13
C ARG A 162 -16.19 6.81 7.83
N ILE A 163 -15.30 7.78 7.81
CA ILE A 163 -13.86 7.56 7.73
C ILE A 163 -13.12 8.30 8.85
N ALA A 164 -11.96 7.79 9.23
CA ALA A 164 -11.06 8.45 10.16
C ALA A 164 -9.60 8.22 9.75
N ASN A 165 -8.73 9.15 10.09
CA ASN A 165 -7.30 8.96 9.96
C ASN A 165 -6.78 8.20 11.18
N ALA A 166 -6.16 7.03 10.97
CA ALA A 166 -5.58 6.25 12.07
C ALA A 166 -4.15 6.68 12.41
N LYS A 167 -3.50 7.49 11.57
CA LYS A 167 -2.20 8.07 11.91
C LYS A 167 -2.38 9.33 12.75
N LYS A 168 -1.31 9.68 13.47
CA LYS A 168 -1.23 10.90 14.28
C LYS A 168 -0.98 12.17 13.45
N ASN A 169 -0.44 12.03 12.24
CA ASN A 169 -0.22 13.17 11.37
C ASN A 169 -1.53 13.61 10.70
N GLU A 170 -1.61 14.88 10.35
CA GLU A 170 -2.76 15.42 9.64
C GLU A 170 -2.74 14.94 8.18
N LEU A 171 -3.94 14.78 7.63
CA LEU A 171 -4.15 14.52 6.21
C LEU A 171 -4.82 15.73 5.61
N ASP A 172 -4.11 16.43 4.73
CA ASP A 172 -4.55 17.68 4.13
C ASP A 172 -5.28 17.44 2.80
N GLU A 173 -6.08 18.41 2.38
CA GLU A 173 -6.81 18.41 1.11
C GLU A 173 -7.55 17.10 0.82
N VAL A 174 -8.23 16.57 1.84
CA VAL A 174 -8.89 15.27 1.74
C VAL A 174 -10.08 15.35 0.80
N ALA A 175 -10.11 14.48 -0.20
CA ALA A 175 -11.21 14.34 -1.13
C ALA A 175 -11.74 12.91 -1.14
N ALA A 176 -13.03 12.75 -1.43
CA ALA A 176 -13.69 11.46 -1.57
C ALA A 176 -14.47 11.40 -2.90
N VAL A 177 -14.37 10.26 -3.57
CA VAL A 177 -15.19 9.90 -4.73
C VAL A 177 -15.90 8.60 -4.40
N VAL A 178 -17.21 8.58 -4.56
CA VAL A 178 -18.03 7.39 -4.31
C VAL A 178 -18.64 6.94 -5.62
N THR A 179 -18.41 5.67 -5.99
CA THR A 179 -18.88 5.09 -7.24
C THR A 179 -19.79 3.90 -6.95
N LEU A 180 -21.03 3.98 -7.42
CA LEU A 180 -21.96 2.85 -7.50
C LEU A 180 -21.59 1.97 -8.70
N ILE A 181 -21.44 0.68 -8.45
CA ILE A 181 -21.11 -0.35 -9.41
C ILE A 181 -22.27 -1.34 -9.45
N ARG A 182 -22.86 -1.51 -10.63
CA ARG A 182 -23.98 -2.42 -10.84
C ARG A 182 -23.88 -3.17 -12.16
N TYR A 183 -24.57 -4.29 -12.25
CA TYR A 183 -24.74 -4.99 -13.51
C TYR A 183 -26.03 -4.52 -14.18
N ASP A 184 -25.96 -4.17 -15.47
CA ASP A 184 -27.15 -3.89 -16.26
C ASP A 184 -27.60 -5.16 -17.01
N PRO A 185 -28.78 -5.72 -16.67
CA PRO A 185 -29.30 -6.91 -17.34
C PRO A 185 -29.52 -6.72 -18.84
N LYS A 186 -29.83 -5.50 -19.29
CA LYS A 186 -30.14 -5.20 -20.70
C LYS A 186 -28.89 -5.19 -21.56
N THR A 187 -27.88 -4.43 -21.13
CA THR A 187 -26.61 -4.30 -21.88
C THR A 187 -25.60 -5.40 -21.55
N ARG A 188 -25.84 -6.20 -20.51
CA ARG A 188 -24.91 -7.22 -19.97
C ARG A 188 -23.54 -6.66 -19.57
N LYS A 189 -23.48 -5.35 -19.29
CA LYS A 189 -22.27 -4.62 -18.91
C LYS A 189 -22.37 -4.14 -17.48
N ARG A 190 -21.21 -3.95 -16.86
CA ARG A 190 -21.12 -3.25 -15.58
C ARG A 190 -21.20 -1.74 -15.84
N ILE A 191 -22.05 -1.07 -15.09
CA ILE A 191 -22.21 0.38 -15.11
C ILE A 191 -21.56 0.94 -13.84
N PHE A 192 -20.84 2.03 -14.02
CA PHE A 192 -20.20 2.79 -12.96
C PHE A 192 -20.88 4.16 -12.92
N ASN A 193 -21.54 4.48 -11.81
CA ASN A 193 -22.20 5.75 -11.59
C ASN A 193 -21.51 6.45 -10.42
N GLU A 194 -20.89 7.60 -10.67
CA GLU A 194 -20.40 8.46 -9.59
C GLU A 194 -21.58 9.07 -8.83
N LEU A 195 -21.50 9.07 -7.50
CA LEU A 195 -22.54 9.59 -6.63
C LEU A 195 -22.19 11.00 -6.16
N THR A 196 -23.13 11.92 -6.30
CA THR A 196 -22.97 13.30 -5.83
C THR A 196 -22.88 13.35 -4.31
N LEU A 197 -21.82 13.94 -3.77
CA LEU A 197 -21.62 14.08 -2.33
C LEU A 197 -22.09 15.45 -1.84
N GLU A 198 -22.51 15.55 -0.58
CA GLU A 198 -22.75 16.84 0.07
C GLU A 198 -21.47 17.69 0.08
N ARG A 199 -20.35 17.03 0.38
CA ARG A 199 -19.00 17.57 0.30
C ARG A 199 -18.12 16.48 -0.27
N ASP A 200 -17.43 16.79 -1.36
CA ASP A 200 -16.44 15.93 -2.00
C ASP A 200 -15.02 16.21 -1.50
N LYS A 201 -14.77 17.41 -0.96
CA LYS A 201 -13.49 17.83 -0.38
C LYS A 201 -13.64 18.50 0.98
N ILE A 202 -12.70 18.21 1.88
CA ILE A 202 -12.49 18.88 3.17
C ILE A 202 -11.01 19.25 3.32
N PRO A 203 -10.67 20.32 4.04
CA PRO A 203 -9.27 20.75 4.18
C PRO A 203 -8.43 19.76 4.98
N PHE A 204 -8.99 19.12 6.03
CA PHE A 204 -8.32 18.08 6.82
C PHE A 204 -9.36 17.25 7.59
N ILE A 205 -8.97 16.07 8.10
CA ILE A 205 -9.80 15.25 9.01
C ILE A 205 -9.41 15.54 10.47
N PRO A 206 -10.20 16.29 11.25
CA PRO A 206 -9.88 16.58 12.65
C PRO A 206 -10.01 15.35 13.56
N LEU A 207 -11.09 14.58 13.40
CA LEU A 207 -11.38 13.37 14.17
C LEU A 207 -11.88 12.26 13.24
N SER A 208 -12.96 12.58 12.52
CA SER A 208 -13.63 11.70 11.57
C SER A 208 -14.36 12.53 10.55
N TRP A 209 -14.55 11.99 9.36
CA TRP A 209 -15.39 12.58 8.35
C TRP A 209 -16.48 11.60 7.96
N THR A 210 -17.74 12.03 8.06
CA THR A 210 -18.86 11.30 7.47
C THR A 210 -19.06 11.81 6.05
N ILE A 211 -18.77 10.97 5.06
CA ILE A 211 -19.10 11.18 3.66
C ILE A 211 -20.60 10.93 3.51
N VAL A 212 -21.31 11.91 2.92
CA VAL A 212 -22.76 11.88 2.79
C VAL A 212 -23.14 12.00 1.31
N HIS A 213 -23.87 11.01 0.80
CA HIS A 213 -24.55 11.08 -0.49
C HIS A 213 -26.06 11.24 -0.25
N PRO A 214 -26.64 12.43 -0.48
CA PRO A 214 -28.08 12.61 -0.41
C PRO A 214 -28.81 11.74 -1.44
N ILE A 215 -29.84 11.02 -1.03
CA ILE A 215 -30.70 10.25 -1.94
C ILE A 215 -31.79 11.17 -2.47
N ASP A 216 -31.38 12.09 -3.32
CA ASP A 216 -32.25 13.03 -4.02
C ASP A 216 -32.95 12.36 -5.23
N PRO A 217 -33.85 13.06 -5.96
CA PRO A 217 -34.53 12.49 -7.12
C PRO A 217 -33.62 12.04 -8.26
N GLU A 218 -32.41 12.59 -8.38
CA GLU A 218 -31.43 12.25 -9.41
C GLU A 218 -30.51 11.09 -8.98
N SER A 219 -30.52 10.74 -7.69
CA SER A 219 -29.74 9.64 -7.16
C SER A 219 -30.10 8.31 -7.82
N PRO A 220 -29.11 7.52 -8.30
CA PRO A 220 -29.36 6.20 -8.85
C PRO A 220 -30.14 5.27 -7.91
N PHE A 221 -30.01 5.45 -6.59
CA PHE A 221 -30.68 4.63 -5.57
C PHE A 221 -32.21 4.77 -5.56
N ARG A 222 -32.76 5.89 -6.06
CA ARG A 222 -34.22 6.05 -6.21
C ARG A 222 -34.82 5.06 -7.21
N HIS A 223 -34.05 4.66 -8.23
CA HIS A 223 -34.54 3.82 -9.31
C HIS A 223 -34.31 2.33 -9.06
N ILE A 224 -33.24 1.98 -8.35
CA ILE A 224 -32.89 0.59 -8.07
C ILE A 224 -33.55 0.07 -6.79
N GLY A 225 -33.86 0.92 -5.82
CA GLY A 225 -34.26 0.46 -4.49
C GLY A 225 -33.04 0.09 -3.64
N LEU A 226 -33.25 -0.05 -2.34
CA LEU A 226 -32.24 -0.38 -1.33
C LEU A 226 -32.56 -1.74 -0.69
N ASP A 227 -33.15 -2.65 -1.46
CA ASP A 227 -33.54 -3.98 -0.96
C ASP A 227 -32.36 -4.94 -1.09
N GLU A 228 -31.77 -5.31 0.05
CA GLU A 228 -30.54 -6.12 0.14
C GLU A 228 -30.69 -7.50 -0.53
N GLU A 229 -31.91 -8.05 -0.56
CA GLU A 229 -32.19 -9.38 -1.12
C GLU A 229 -32.41 -9.36 -2.64
N LYS A 230 -32.84 -8.22 -3.20
CA LYS A 230 -33.23 -8.11 -4.61
C LYS A 230 -32.20 -7.41 -5.47
N ASP A 231 -31.48 -6.43 -4.92
CA ASP A 231 -30.65 -5.52 -5.70
C ASP A 231 -29.17 -5.78 -5.46
N GLU A 232 -28.51 -6.32 -6.48
CA GLU A 232 -27.08 -6.61 -6.42
C GLU A 232 -26.25 -5.43 -6.92
N TRP A 233 -25.67 -4.70 -5.98
CA TRP A 233 -24.77 -3.58 -6.25
C TRP A 233 -23.57 -3.59 -5.30
N ALA A 234 -22.54 -2.84 -5.68
CA ALA A 234 -21.43 -2.50 -4.81
C ALA A 234 -21.12 -1.02 -4.89
N ILE A 235 -20.61 -0.45 -3.81
CA ILE A 235 -20.13 0.92 -3.75
C ILE A 235 -18.63 0.88 -3.52
N TYR A 236 -17.87 1.57 -4.37
CA TYR A 236 -16.46 1.78 -4.15
C TYR A 236 -16.23 3.22 -3.72
N VAL A 237 -15.67 3.40 -2.53
CA VAL A 237 -15.22 4.69 -2.02
C VAL A 237 -13.73 4.81 -2.26
N ARG A 238 -13.30 5.88 -2.88
CA ARG A 238 -11.90 6.26 -2.99
C ARG A 238 -11.69 7.56 -2.24
N THR A 239 -10.75 7.57 -1.31
CA THR A 239 -10.34 8.79 -0.62
C THR A 239 -8.91 9.12 -0.99
N SER A 240 -8.63 10.40 -1.22
CA SER A 240 -7.29 10.93 -1.42
C SER A 240 -7.01 12.05 -0.45
N GLY A 241 -5.75 12.30 -0.16
CA GLY A 241 -5.30 13.47 0.60
C GLY A 241 -3.79 13.64 0.47
N ILE A 242 -3.24 14.65 1.11
CA ILE A 242 -1.80 14.94 1.14
C ILE A 242 -1.31 14.61 2.56
N ASP A 243 -0.30 13.76 2.66
CA ASP A 243 0.33 13.46 3.95
C ASP A 243 1.18 14.65 4.39
N SER A 244 0.82 15.30 5.49
CA SER A 244 1.46 16.52 6.01
C SER A 244 2.96 16.42 6.31
N ILE A 245 3.49 15.20 6.52
CA ILE A 245 4.92 14.99 6.79
C ILE A 245 5.70 14.89 5.49
N THR A 246 5.17 14.14 4.53
CA THR A 246 5.88 13.85 3.27
C THR A 246 5.54 14.82 2.13
N GLY A 247 4.44 15.57 2.24
CA GLY A 247 3.89 16.42 1.18
C GLY A 247 3.38 15.65 -0.03
N GLN A 248 3.27 14.32 0.06
CA GLN A 248 2.92 13.46 -1.06
C GLN A 248 1.44 13.06 -1.03
N PRO A 249 0.79 12.90 -2.19
CA PRO A 249 -0.57 12.44 -2.26
C PRO A 249 -0.65 10.96 -1.86
N VAL A 250 -1.59 10.66 -0.98
CA VAL A 250 -1.96 9.31 -0.57
C VAL A 250 -3.36 8.97 -1.04
N PHE A 251 -3.57 7.68 -1.29
CA PHE A 251 -4.85 7.16 -1.74
C PHE A 251 -5.22 5.94 -0.90
N SER A 252 -6.48 5.85 -0.53
CA SER A 252 -7.08 4.67 0.07
C SER A 252 -8.42 4.40 -0.60
N GLY A 253 -8.85 3.14 -0.56
CA GLY A 253 -10.13 2.75 -1.11
C GLY A 253 -10.76 1.61 -0.34
N HIS A 254 -12.08 1.60 -0.30
CA HIS A 254 -12.87 0.57 0.36
C HIS A 254 -14.14 0.30 -0.43
N ALA A 255 -14.57 -0.95 -0.45
CA ALA A 255 -15.77 -1.37 -1.15
C ALA A 255 -16.81 -1.89 -0.18
N TYR A 256 -18.06 -1.49 -0.40
CA TYR A 256 -19.25 -2.00 0.28
C TYR A 256 -20.10 -2.76 -0.71
N THR A 257 -20.79 -3.79 -0.24
CA THR A 257 -21.80 -4.53 -0.97
C THR A 257 -23.18 -4.21 -0.40
N SER A 258 -24.23 -4.64 -1.09
CA SER A 258 -25.61 -4.50 -0.57
C SER A 258 -25.80 -5.08 0.83
N LYS A 259 -25.01 -6.09 1.23
CA LYS A 259 -25.06 -6.72 2.57
C LYS A 259 -24.44 -5.89 3.69
N ASP A 260 -23.65 -4.87 3.34
CA ASP A 260 -23.01 -4.00 4.31
C ASP A 260 -23.90 -2.79 4.66
N LEU A 261 -25.03 -2.66 3.96
CA LEU A 261 -26.06 -1.64 4.18
C LEU A 261 -26.75 -1.86 5.52
N VAL A 262 -27.02 -0.77 6.24
CA VAL A 262 -27.91 -0.77 7.41
C VAL A 262 -28.83 0.42 7.27
N ARG A 263 -30.14 0.17 7.26
CA ARG A 263 -31.16 1.22 7.09
C ARG A 263 -31.63 1.78 8.42
N ASN A 264 -32.08 3.03 8.40
CA ASN A 264 -32.58 3.76 9.56
C ASN A 264 -31.60 3.71 10.73
N ALA A 265 -30.30 3.86 10.49
CA ALA A 265 -29.30 3.84 11.55
C ALA A 265 -28.46 5.11 11.52
N ARG A 266 -27.87 5.50 12.65
CA ARG A 266 -26.97 6.64 12.78
C ARG A 266 -25.67 6.21 13.46
N PHE A 267 -24.53 6.70 12.99
CA PHE A 267 -23.27 6.46 13.67
C PHE A 267 -23.23 7.11 15.07
N ARG A 268 -22.75 6.37 16.08
CA ARG A 268 -22.53 6.90 17.44
C ARG A 268 -21.30 7.79 17.49
N ALA A 269 -21.25 8.74 18.42
CA ALA A 269 -20.00 9.46 18.69
C ALA A 269 -18.96 8.47 19.25
N PHE A 270 -17.69 8.63 18.83
CA PHE A 270 -16.58 7.77 19.27
C PHE A 270 -15.39 8.60 19.78
N HIS A 271 -15.66 9.84 20.16
CA HIS A 271 -14.71 10.70 20.84
C HIS A 271 -15.27 11.12 22.21
N GLU A 272 -14.38 11.26 23.18
CA GLU A 272 -14.69 11.67 24.55
C GLU A 272 -13.63 12.69 24.99
N LEU A 273 -13.97 13.58 25.92
CA LEU A 273 -12.98 14.45 26.57
C LEU A 273 -12.46 13.74 27.81
N ASN A 274 -11.14 13.73 28.01
CA ASN A 274 -10.57 13.24 29.25
C ASN A 274 -10.58 14.33 30.34
N GLU A 275 -10.15 13.96 31.57
CA GLU A 275 -10.06 14.88 32.71
C GLU A 275 -9.12 16.08 32.49
N ARG A 276 -8.28 16.04 31.44
CA ARG A 276 -7.36 17.11 31.04
C ARG A 276 -7.87 17.93 29.85
N GLU A 277 -9.14 17.77 29.48
CA GLU A 277 -9.77 18.42 28.31
C GLU A 277 -9.14 18.02 26.95
N GLU A 278 -8.43 16.90 26.89
CA GLU A 278 -7.91 16.35 25.63
C GLU A 278 -8.99 15.46 24.98
N THR A 279 -9.13 15.55 23.65
CA THR A 279 -10.07 14.70 22.90
C THR A 279 -9.48 13.31 22.67
N LEU A 280 -10.06 12.28 23.29
CA LEU A 280 -9.76 10.88 23.06
C LEU A 280 -10.60 10.35 21.90
N ILE A 281 -9.98 9.68 20.93
CA ILE A 281 -10.67 9.06 19.79
C ILE A 281 -10.53 7.54 19.89
N TYR A 282 -11.66 6.83 19.96
CA TYR A 282 -11.68 5.38 20.02
C TYR A 282 -11.91 4.79 18.63
N LEU A 283 -10.87 4.69 17.81
CA LEU A 283 -10.96 4.18 16.42
C LEU A 283 -11.63 2.80 16.30
N ALA A 284 -11.55 1.97 17.33
CA ALA A 284 -12.24 0.67 17.37
C ALA A 284 -13.78 0.79 17.28
N ARG A 285 -14.33 1.91 17.77
CA ARG A 285 -15.76 2.24 17.78
C ARG A 285 -16.22 2.99 16.52
N ILE A 286 -15.37 3.11 15.49
CA ILE A 286 -15.74 3.80 14.24
C ILE A 286 -16.99 3.19 13.56
N ASN A 287 -17.22 1.90 13.82
CA ASN A 287 -18.33 1.13 13.27
C ASN A 287 -19.61 1.23 14.11
N ASP A 288 -19.54 1.79 15.31
CA ASP A 288 -20.67 1.77 16.23
C ASP A 288 -21.80 2.65 15.69
N TYR A 289 -22.99 2.06 15.58
CA TYR A 289 -24.20 2.76 15.18
C TYR A 289 -25.36 2.42 16.12
N GLU A 290 -26.40 3.23 16.05
CA GLU A 290 -27.68 2.99 16.69
C GLU A 290 -28.78 2.95 15.62
N GLU A 291 -29.67 1.97 15.72
CA GLU A 291 -30.89 1.94 14.91
C GLU A 291 -31.87 2.97 15.45
N LEU A 292 -32.45 3.74 14.53
CA LEU A 292 -33.46 4.73 14.79
C LEU A 292 -34.82 4.06 14.74
N THR A 293 -35.63 4.27 15.77
CA THR A 293 -37.02 3.85 15.78
C THR A 293 -37.73 4.42 14.55
N PRO A 294 -38.49 3.61 13.77
CA PRO A 294 -39.22 4.12 12.63
C PRO A 294 -40.16 5.24 13.09
N VAL A 295 -39.99 6.44 12.53
CA VAL A 295 -40.96 7.51 12.75
C VAL A 295 -42.26 7.05 12.10
N GLN A 296 -43.25 6.68 12.91
CA GLN A 296 -44.62 6.48 12.43
C GLN A 296 -45.03 7.78 11.74
N LYS A 297 -45.12 7.75 10.41
CA LYS A 297 -45.74 8.83 9.65
C LYS A 297 -47.21 8.91 10.09
N ALA A 298 -47.53 9.95 10.85
CA ALA A 298 -48.91 10.35 11.12
C ALA A 298 -49.56 10.94 9.87
#